data_AF-A0A1C2JM66-F1
#
_entry.id   AF-A0A1C2JM66-F1
#
_cell.length_a   1.000
_cell.length_b   1.000
_cell.length_c   1.000
_cell.angle_alpha   90.00
_cell.angle_beta   90.00
_cell.angle_gamma   90.00
#
_symmetry.space_group_name_H-M   'P 1'
#
loop_
_entity.id
_entity.type
_entity.pdbx_description
1 polymer ?
#
loop_
_entity_poly.entity_id
_entity_poly.type
_entity_poly.pdbx_seq_one_letter_code
_entity_poly.pdbx_strand_id
1 'polypeptide(L)'
;MYDWANAERMRVIPPGVNVSRFEPGPQPSPPISTELRRFLRAPQKPPILALSRPDERKNIAGLIHAYGQNPDLQARANLVIVAGTREDIRDMTAGPRRVLTEILLLIDRYDLYGRAAYPRHHRPEDVPDLYRWAAGLGGVFINPALTEPFGLTLIEAAACGLPILATENGGPKDIIANCQNGVLIDPLSTEEIGEKLLSMLSDKTIWQSYAKNGIAGVRRYYSWQTHVDHYLTALDELPHAVPQQQESIPTGKRITADRLLFLGARLLDPAPIPEQQEELVALLHRQRRKMAFGLVSFRPLHELLTLLKQRRMNVPDILITRGGTQIHYGASLSRDQGWSRHIGVDWQGDRVYDLLAETPGVQIVGRSGQGFYAVHGFIHDNAEFAGLAALNDQLRNNDIPGRLIALNPQEFLVVPQRASFGFAIRYVADRHDIALNHILVIGSAYADLDLLGGNILAAQVGGEKDLQQHEDIYQSQASGLPGAMEAITHYDFLSNNAAI
;
A
#
# COMPACT_ATOMS: atom_id res chain seq x y z
N MET A 1 16.79 -9.07 -9.79
CA MET A 1 15.73 -9.15 -8.76
C MET A 1 16.47 -9.31 -7.44
N TYR A 2 16.58 -8.19 -6.69
CA TYR A 2 17.46 -7.98 -5.53
C TYR A 2 18.96 -8.21 -5.78
N ASP A 3 19.65 -7.21 -6.33
CA ASP A 3 21.11 -7.23 -6.58
C ASP A 3 21.96 -7.31 -5.29
N TRP A 4 21.30 -7.30 -4.12
CA TRP A 4 21.88 -7.35 -2.77
C TRP A 4 21.22 -8.42 -1.90
N ALA A 5 20.64 -9.46 -2.51
CA ALA A 5 20.02 -10.55 -1.77
C ALA A 5 21.07 -11.31 -0.94
N ASN A 6 21.00 -11.18 0.39
CA ASN A 6 21.73 -12.03 1.31
C ASN A 6 20.77 -13.11 1.83
N ALA A 7 20.92 -14.34 1.35
CA ALA A 7 20.08 -15.47 1.72
C ALA A 7 20.10 -15.76 3.23
N GLU A 8 21.21 -15.49 3.92
CA GLU A 8 21.32 -15.68 5.38
C GLU A 8 20.40 -14.72 6.15
N ARG A 9 20.12 -13.54 5.58
CA ARG A 9 19.23 -12.50 6.13
C ARG A 9 17.80 -12.59 5.63
N MET A 10 17.48 -13.61 4.84
CA MET A 10 16.13 -13.83 4.31
C MET A 10 15.50 -15.02 5.03
N ARG A 11 14.22 -14.88 5.37
CA ARG A 11 13.38 -15.95 5.90
C ARG A 11 12.06 -15.92 5.16
N VAL A 12 11.59 -17.10 4.76
CA VAL A 12 10.27 -17.27 4.14
C VAL A 12 9.28 -17.55 5.26
N ILE A 13 8.41 -16.57 5.53
CA ILE A 13 7.31 -16.72 6.48
C ILE A 13 6.02 -16.61 5.68
N PRO A 14 5.41 -17.75 5.29
CA PRO A 14 4.26 -17.73 4.42
C PRO A 14 3.05 -17.10 5.14
N PRO A 15 2.18 -16.36 4.44
CA PRO A 15 0.98 -15.78 5.04
C PRO A 15 -0.04 -16.87 5.42
N GLY A 16 -1.03 -16.48 6.23
CA GLY A 16 -2.08 -17.37 6.71
C GLY A 16 -3.42 -17.19 6.01
N VAL A 17 -4.28 -18.21 6.09
CA VAL A 17 -5.72 -18.13 5.85
C VAL A 17 -6.49 -18.22 7.17
N ASN A 18 -7.66 -17.58 7.22
CA ASN A 18 -8.59 -17.76 8.33
C ASN A 18 -9.29 -19.13 8.19
N VAL A 19 -8.75 -20.12 8.89
CA VAL A 19 -9.22 -21.51 8.85
C VAL A 19 -10.61 -21.74 9.46
N SER A 20 -11.16 -20.80 10.24
CA SER A 20 -12.56 -20.91 10.72
C SER A 20 -13.56 -20.36 9.71
N ARG A 21 -13.14 -19.40 8.87
CA ARG A 21 -13.94 -18.92 7.74
C ARG A 21 -13.90 -19.92 6.56
N PHE A 22 -12.71 -20.42 6.26
CA PHE A 22 -12.42 -21.35 5.17
C PHE A 22 -12.17 -22.75 5.72
N GLU A 23 -13.24 -23.43 6.09
CA GLU A 23 -13.22 -24.83 6.48
C GLU A 23 -14.23 -25.65 5.66
N PRO A 24 -14.03 -26.98 5.56
CA PRO A 24 -15.06 -27.87 5.07
C PRO A 24 -16.29 -27.71 5.96
N GLY A 25 -17.45 -27.53 5.34
CA GLY A 25 -18.71 -27.37 6.07
C GLY A 25 -19.83 -28.12 5.37
N PRO A 26 -20.99 -28.27 6.03
CA PRO A 26 -22.20 -28.76 5.37
C PRO A 26 -22.46 -27.90 4.13
N GLN A 27 -23.05 -28.48 3.08
CA GLN A 27 -23.27 -27.82 1.80
C GLN A 27 -24.52 -26.91 1.85
N PRO A 28 -24.45 -25.60 2.11
CA PRO A 28 -25.53 -24.74 1.66
C PRO A 28 -25.51 -24.72 0.13
N SER A 29 -26.68 -24.61 -0.50
CA SER A 29 -26.72 -23.95 -1.81
C SER A 29 -26.33 -22.50 -1.55
N PRO A 30 -25.13 -22.02 -1.94
CA PRO A 30 -24.72 -20.65 -1.65
C PRO A 30 -25.74 -19.69 -2.26
N PRO A 31 -25.94 -18.47 -1.72
CA PRO A 31 -26.84 -17.49 -2.33
C PRO A 31 -26.55 -17.28 -3.83
N ILE A 32 -25.26 -17.27 -4.20
CA ILE A 32 -24.81 -17.16 -5.60
C ILE A 32 -25.15 -18.37 -6.47
N SER A 33 -25.45 -19.56 -5.91
CA SER A 33 -25.84 -20.73 -6.71
C SER A 33 -27.11 -20.48 -7.53
N THR A 34 -28.01 -19.63 -7.05
CA THR A 34 -29.19 -19.19 -7.80
C THR A 34 -28.78 -18.43 -9.06
N GLU A 35 -27.77 -17.56 -8.96
CA GLU A 35 -27.23 -16.83 -10.09
C GLU A 35 -26.48 -17.76 -11.06
N LEU A 36 -25.66 -18.68 -10.54
CA LEU A 36 -24.94 -19.67 -11.35
C LEU A 36 -25.91 -20.57 -12.17
N ARG A 37 -27.03 -20.98 -11.57
CA ARG A 37 -28.06 -21.79 -12.25
C ARG A 37 -28.70 -21.10 -13.46
N ARG A 38 -28.64 -19.77 -13.56
CA ARG A 38 -29.13 -19.04 -14.74
C ARG A 38 -28.30 -19.32 -15.99
N PHE A 39 -27.04 -19.70 -15.80
CA PHE A 39 -26.10 -19.96 -16.89
C PHE A 39 -26.01 -21.43 -17.27
N LEU A 40 -26.27 -22.34 -16.32
CA LEU A 40 -25.93 -23.76 -16.45
C LEU A 40 -27.17 -24.62 -16.71
N ARG A 41 -27.13 -25.44 -17.77
CA ARG A 41 -28.18 -26.43 -18.07
C ARG A 41 -28.11 -27.65 -17.16
N ALA A 42 -26.91 -28.00 -16.68
CA ALA A 42 -26.65 -29.15 -15.81
C ALA A 42 -25.84 -28.71 -14.56
N PRO A 43 -26.43 -27.92 -13.64
CA PRO A 43 -25.72 -27.31 -12.50
C PRO A 43 -25.15 -28.31 -11.49
N GLN A 44 -25.54 -29.59 -11.57
CA GLN A 44 -25.04 -30.68 -10.74
C GLN A 44 -23.67 -31.23 -11.17
N LYS A 45 -23.18 -30.88 -12.37
CA LYS A 45 -21.85 -31.30 -12.81
C LYS A 45 -20.77 -30.65 -11.93
N PRO A 46 -19.65 -31.33 -11.67
CA PRO A 46 -18.49 -30.74 -11.03
C PRO A 46 -18.10 -29.40 -11.68
N PRO A 47 -17.87 -28.33 -10.90
CA PRO A 47 -17.39 -27.07 -11.45
C PRO A 47 -15.87 -27.04 -11.55
N ILE A 48 -15.37 -26.49 -12.66
CA ILE A 48 -14.02 -25.93 -12.78
C ILE A 48 -14.16 -24.46 -12.36
N LEU A 49 -13.76 -24.15 -11.13
CA LEU A 49 -13.95 -22.84 -10.52
C LEU A 49 -12.68 -21.99 -10.68
N ALA A 50 -12.81 -20.84 -11.32
CA ALA A 50 -11.80 -19.79 -11.34
C ALA A 50 -12.35 -18.55 -10.64
N LEU A 51 -11.62 -18.01 -9.65
CA LEU A 51 -12.00 -16.81 -8.93
C LEU A 51 -10.83 -15.83 -8.91
N SER A 52 -11.01 -14.67 -9.52
CA SER A 52 -9.99 -13.63 -9.53
C SER A 52 -10.57 -12.26 -9.94
N ARG A 53 -9.72 -11.23 -9.93
CA ARG A 53 -10.04 -9.95 -10.58
C ARG A 53 -9.93 -10.12 -12.11
N PRO A 54 -10.72 -9.37 -12.91
CA PRO A 54 -10.62 -9.37 -14.36
C PRO A 54 -9.35 -8.63 -14.82
N ASP A 55 -8.18 -9.25 -14.63
CA ASP A 55 -6.86 -8.74 -14.97
C ASP A 55 -6.22 -9.68 -16.01
N GLU A 56 -5.60 -9.13 -17.05
CA GLU A 56 -5.02 -9.90 -18.17
C GLU A 56 -4.00 -10.95 -17.66
N ARG A 57 -3.26 -10.66 -16.59
CA ARG A 57 -2.28 -11.59 -16.00
C ARG A 57 -2.93 -12.83 -15.39
N LYS A 58 -4.22 -12.77 -15.05
CA LYS A 58 -4.98 -13.92 -14.54
C LYS A 58 -5.36 -14.92 -15.61
N ASN A 59 -5.16 -14.58 -16.90
CA ASN A 59 -5.25 -15.52 -18.02
C ASN A 59 -6.56 -16.33 -18.06
N ILE A 60 -7.68 -15.66 -17.79
CA ILE A 60 -9.01 -16.27 -17.85
C ILE A 60 -9.30 -16.76 -19.28
N ALA A 61 -8.83 -16.01 -20.29
CA ALA A 61 -8.95 -16.37 -21.69
C ALA A 61 -8.30 -17.74 -22.00
N GLY A 62 -7.09 -18.00 -21.50
CA GLY A 62 -6.40 -19.28 -21.67
C GLY A 62 -7.19 -20.47 -21.09
N LEU A 63 -7.83 -20.28 -19.93
CA LEU A 63 -8.73 -21.28 -19.36
C LEU A 63 -9.98 -21.51 -20.24
N ILE A 64 -10.60 -20.45 -20.78
CA ILE A 64 -11.76 -20.62 -21.66
C ILE A 64 -11.36 -21.33 -22.95
N HIS A 65 -10.19 -21.03 -23.52
CA HIS A 65 -9.66 -21.76 -24.67
C HIS A 65 -9.47 -23.25 -24.36
N ALA A 66 -8.81 -23.58 -23.24
CA ALA A 66 -8.61 -24.97 -22.81
C ALA A 66 -9.92 -25.74 -22.65
N TYR A 67 -10.91 -25.12 -22.00
CA TYR A 67 -12.24 -25.72 -21.82
C TYR A 67 -13.01 -25.82 -23.15
N GLY A 68 -12.98 -24.77 -23.96
CA GLY A 68 -13.67 -24.68 -25.24
C GLY A 68 -13.16 -25.67 -26.30
N GLN A 69 -11.87 -26.02 -26.23
CA GLN A 69 -11.23 -26.98 -27.14
C GLN A 69 -11.41 -28.45 -26.72
N ASN A 70 -11.94 -28.73 -25.53
CA ASN A 70 -12.01 -30.08 -24.98
C ASN A 70 -13.47 -30.55 -24.74
N PRO A 71 -14.09 -31.27 -25.69
CA PRO A 71 -15.46 -31.76 -25.56
C PRO A 71 -15.67 -32.72 -24.38
N ASP A 72 -14.67 -33.54 -24.05
CA ASP A 72 -14.77 -34.49 -22.93
C ASP A 72 -14.81 -33.75 -21.59
N LEU A 73 -14.04 -32.68 -21.45
CA LEU A 73 -14.06 -31.81 -20.29
C LEU A 73 -15.42 -31.12 -20.14
N GLN A 74 -15.99 -30.62 -21.25
CA GLN A 74 -17.34 -30.03 -21.28
C GLN A 74 -18.45 -31.04 -20.96
N ALA A 75 -18.27 -32.30 -21.37
CA ALA A 75 -19.20 -33.37 -21.06
C ALA A 75 -19.21 -33.68 -19.56
N ARG A 76 -18.07 -33.60 -18.88
CA ARG A 76 -17.93 -33.93 -17.45
C ARG A 76 -18.19 -32.77 -16.50
N ALA A 77 -17.76 -31.55 -16.83
CA ALA A 77 -17.75 -30.43 -15.89
C ALA A 77 -18.35 -29.14 -16.46
N ASN A 78 -18.79 -28.25 -15.57
CA ASN A 78 -19.16 -26.87 -15.91
C ASN A 78 -17.97 -25.94 -15.67
N LEU A 79 -17.83 -24.89 -16.48
CA LEU A 79 -16.88 -23.82 -16.24
C LEU A 79 -17.53 -22.71 -15.40
N VAL A 80 -16.92 -22.29 -14.30
CA VAL A 80 -17.44 -21.22 -13.43
C VAL A 80 -16.37 -20.16 -13.21
N ILE A 81 -16.62 -18.95 -13.70
CA ILE A 81 -15.66 -17.84 -13.71
C ILE A 81 -16.23 -16.68 -12.88
N VAL A 82 -15.70 -16.50 -11.67
CA VAL A 82 -16.01 -15.35 -10.81
C VAL A 82 -14.94 -14.29 -11.04
N ALA A 83 -15.21 -13.35 -11.95
CA ALA A 83 -14.29 -12.32 -12.41
C ALA A 83 -14.72 -10.91 -11.97
N GLY A 84 -14.48 -10.58 -10.70
CA GLY A 84 -14.89 -9.30 -10.11
C GLY A 84 -16.40 -9.08 -10.06
N THR A 85 -16.81 -7.82 -9.97
CA THR A 85 -18.20 -7.37 -10.06
C THR A 85 -18.34 -6.33 -11.18
N ARG A 86 -19.50 -6.24 -11.81
CA ARG A 86 -19.73 -5.28 -12.91
C ARG A 86 -21.16 -4.77 -12.94
N GLU A 87 -21.34 -3.47 -13.17
CA GLU A 87 -22.62 -2.95 -13.64
C GLU A 87 -22.65 -3.01 -15.17
N ASP A 88 -22.10 -2.00 -15.84
CA ASP A 88 -21.94 -2.00 -17.29
C ASP A 88 -20.46 -2.22 -17.64
N ILE A 89 -20.19 -3.13 -18.58
CA ILE A 89 -18.82 -3.41 -19.04
C ILE A 89 -18.21 -2.17 -19.73
N ARG A 90 -19.05 -1.32 -20.35
CA ARG A 90 -18.61 -0.13 -21.10
C ARG A 90 -17.98 0.93 -20.20
N ASP A 91 -18.49 1.04 -18.97
CA ASP A 91 -18.09 2.03 -17.98
C ASP A 91 -16.86 1.60 -17.16
N MET A 92 -16.35 0.39 -17.40
CA MET A 92 -15.16 -0.12 -16.72
C MET A 92 -13.86 0.43 -17.31
N THR A 93 -12.80 0.43 -16.51
CA THR A 93 -11.43 0.74 -16.96
C THR A 93 -10.97 -0.24 -18.04
N ALA A 94 -10.00 0.18 -18.86
CA ALA A 94 -9.62 -0.52 -20.08
C ALA A 94 -9.24 -2.00 -19.87
N GLY A 95 -8.51 -2.34 -18.80
CA GLY A 95 -8.08 -3.72 -18.50
C GLY A 95 -9.26 -4.66 -18.21
N PRO A 96 -10.01 -4.44 -17.11
CA PRO A 96 -11.23 -5.21 -16.80
C PRO A 96 -12.23 -5.29 -17.95
N ARG A 97 -12.43 -4.19 -18.68
CA ARG A 97 -13.30 -4.15 -19.86
C ARG A 97 -12.84 -5.11 -20.94
N ARG A 98 -11.54 -5.13 -21.28
CA ARG A 98 -10.98 -6.06 -22.28
C ARG A 98 -11.19 -7.50 -21.85
N VAL A 99 -10.82 -7.85 -20.63
CA VAL A 99 -10.94 -9.23 -20.11
C VAL A 99 -12.40 -9.70 -20.13
N LEU A 100 -13.35 -8.89 -19.64
CA LEU A 100 -14.76 -9.27 -19.65
C LEU A 100 -15.36 -9.34 -21.06
N THR A 101 -14.95 -8.45 -21.96
CA THR A 101 -15.34 -8.50 -23.37
C THR A 101 -14.82 -9.77 -24.03
N GLU A 102 -13.56 -10.12 -23.78
CA GLU A 102 -12.93 -11.33 -24.30
C GLU A 102 -13.62 -12.60 -23.77
N ILE A 103 -14.00 -12.64 -22.49
CA ILE A 103 -14.81 -13.73 -21.95
C ILE A 103 -16.09 -13.89 -22.78
N LEU A 104 -16.85 -12.81 -23.03
CA LEU A 104 -18.09 -12.89 -23.82
C LEU A 104 -17.84 -13.41 -25.25
N LEU A 105 -16.80 -12.92 -25.92
CA LEU A 105 -16.43 -13.36 -27.27
C LEU A 105 -16.00 -14.83 -27.31
N LEU A 106 -15.30 -15.32 -26.28
CA LEU A 106 -14.86 -16.71 -26.21
C LEU A 106 -16.01 -17.66 -25.85
N ILE A 107 -16.93 -17.25 -24.98
CA ILE A 107 -18.15 -18.02 -24.70
C ILE A 107 -18.97 -18.22 -25.97
N ASP A 108 -19.13 -17.17 -26.79
CA ASP A 108 -19.80 -17.23 -28.09
C ASP A 108 -19.04 -18.13 -29.08
N ARG A 109 -17.73 -17.88 -29.26
CA ARG A 109 -16.86 -18.63 -30.18
C ARG A 109 -16.92 -20.15 -29.98
N TYR A 110 -16.97 -20.60 -28.73
CA TYR A 110 -16.95 -22.02 -28.38
C TYR A 110 -18.35 -22.61 -28.08
N ASP A 111 -19.44 -21.85 -28.29
CA ASP A 111 -20.82 -22.25 -27.98
C ASP A 111 -20.97 -22.81 -26.54
N LEU A 112 -20.44 -22.08 -25.56
CA LEU A 112 -20.39 -22.52 -24.16
C LEU A 112 -21.67 -22.19 -23.37
N TYR A 113 -22.74 -21.80 -24.06
CA TYR A 113 -24.03 -21.52 -23.46
C TYR A 113 -24.61 -22.75 -22.76
N GLY A 114 -25.01 -22.61 -21.49
CA GLY A 114 -25.46 -23.74 -20.69
C GLY A 114 -24.35 -24.53 -20.00
N ARG A 115 -23.07 -24.21 -20.27
CA ARG A 115 -21.89 -24.93 -19.76
C ARG A 115 -20.93 -24.03 -18.97
N ALA A 116 -20.91 -22.73 -19.28
CA ALA A 116 -20.09 -21.74 -18.58
C ALA A 116 -20.95 -20.71 -17.82
N ALA A 117 -20.61 -20.46 -16.56
CA ALA A 117 -21.21 -19.43 -15.71
C ALA A 117 -20.20 -18.32 -15.40
N TYR A 118 -20.65 -17.07 -15.49
CA TYR A 118 -19.83 -15.88 -15.23
C TYR A 118 -20.68 -14.80 -14.57
N PRO A 119 -21.05 -14.98 -13.27
CA PRO A 119 -21.98 -14.11 -12.57
C PRO A 119 -21.56 -12.64 -12.63
N ARG A 120 -22.54 -11.76 -12.57
CA ARG A 120 -22.35 -10.31 -12.66
C ARG A 120 -21.86 -9.74 -11.34
N HIS A 121 -22.34 -10.31 -10.24
CA HIS A 121 -22.07 -9.85 -8.88
C HIS A 121 -21.71 -11.03 -7.98
N HIS A 122 -20.91 -10.74 -6.95
CA HIS A 122 -20.71 -11.63 -5.81
C HIS A 122 -20.33 -10.75 -4.62
N ARG A 123 -20.53 -11.26 -3.41
CA ARG A 123 -20.10 -10.62 -2.17
C ARG A 123 -18.93 -11.39 -1.58
N PRO A 124 -18.08 -10.76 -0.75
CA PRO A 124 -16.98 -11.46 -0.07
C PRO A 124 -17.43 -12.66 0.76
N GLU A 125 -18.65 -12.63 1.30
CA GLU A 125 -19.23 -13.71 2.09
C GLU A 125 -19.61 -14.93 1.24
N ASP A 126 -19.83 -14.75 -0.07
CA ASP A 126 -20.17 -15.83 -0.98
C ASP A 126 -18.95 -16.71 -1.32
N VAL A 127 -17.73 -16.21 -1.12
CA VAL A 127 -16.47 -16.88 -1.53
C VAL A 127 -16.22 -18.21 -0.78
N PRO A 128 -16.27 -18.28 0.56
CA PRO A 128 -16.14 -19.56 1.26
C PRO A 128 -17.23 -20.57 0.86
N ASP A 129 -18.46 -20.11 0.64
CA ASP A 129 -19.55 -20.99 0.23
C ASP A 129 -19.40 -21.48 -1.21
N LEU A 130 -18.83 -20.68 -2.11
CA LEU A 130 -18.45 -21.10 -3.47
C LEU A 130 -17.44 -22.24 -3.44
N TYR A 131 -16.40 -22.14 -2.61
CA TYR A 131 -15.40 -23.20 -2.48
C TYR A 131 -16.03 -24.48 -1.90
N ARG A 132 -16.85 -24.38 -0.85
CA ARG A 132 -17.58 -25.53 -0.26
C ARG A 132 -18.54 -26.17 -1.26
N TRP A 133 -19.28 -25.36 -2.02
CA TRP A 133 -20.18 -25.82 -3.07
C TRP A 133 -19.42 -26.57 -4.17
N ALA A 134 -18.30 -26.00 -4.65
CA ALA A 134 -17.47 -26.63 -5.66
C ALA A 134 -16.87 -27.95 -5.17
N ALA A 135 -16.32 -27.97 -3.95
CA ALA A 135 -15.78 -29.19 -3.34
C ALA A 135 -16.88 -30.26 -3.16
N GLY A 136 -18.07 -29.83 -2.74
CA GLY A 136 -19.23 -30.70 -2.55
C GLY A 136 -19.73 -31.40 -3.82
N LEU A 137 -19.50 -30.80 -4.98
CA LEU A 137 -19.80 -31.38 -6.30
C LEU A 137 -18.62 -32.14 -6.92
N GLY A 138 -17.49 -32.29 -6.21
CA GLY A 138 -16.28 -32.92 -6.76
C GLY A 138 -15.56 -32.03 -7.79
N GLY A 139 -15.70 -30.71 -7.69
CA GLY A 139 -15.07 -29.74 -8.58
C GLY A 139 -13.58 -29.54 -8.33
N VAL A 140 -12.97 -28.63 -9.08
CA VAL A 140 -11.55 -28.24 -8.97
C VAL A 140 -11.44 -26.72 -9.01
N PHE A 141 -10.57 -26.14 -8.19
CA PHE A 141 -10.22 -24.73 -8.29
C PHE A 141 -9.02 -24.56 -9.22
N ILE A 142 -9.10 -23.64 -10.18
CA ILE A 142 -8.00 -23.34 -11.09
C ILE A 142 -7.53 -21.88 -10.97
N ASN A 143 -6.21 -21.71 -10.89
CA ASN A 143 -5.53 -20.42 -11.09
C ASN A 143 -4.59 -20.50 -12.32
N PRO A 144 -5.07 -20.12 -13.51
CA PRO A 144 -4.32 -20.22 -14.76
C PRO A 144 -3.39 -19.02 -15.02
N ALA A 145 -3.11 -18.19 -14.01
CA ALA A 145 -2.39 -16.93 -14.18
C ALA A 145 -1.01 -17.10 -14.85
N LEU A 146 -0.59 -16.13 -15.65
CA LEU A 146 0.75 -16.11 -16.24
C LEU A 146 1.85 -16.06 -15.17
N THR A 147 1.53 -15.45 -14.04
CA THR A 147 2.36 -15.43 -12.83
C THR A 147 1.45 -15.22 -11.62
N GLU A 148 1.68 -16.00 -10.56
CA GLU A 148 1.01 -15.87 -9.28
C GLU A 148 2.07 -15.73 -8.17
N PRO A 149 2.29 -14.51 -7.61
CA PRO A 149 3.33 -14.29 -6.61
C PRO A 149 3.18 -15.18 -5.36
N PHE A 150 1.94 -15.46 -4.96
CA PHE A 150 1.65 -16.36 -3.83
C PHE A 150 0.44 -17.24 -4.10
N GLY A 151 -0.76 -16.64 -4.14
CA GLY A 151 -2.03 -17.35 -4.35
C GLY A 151 -2.85 -17.60 -3.08
N LEU A 152 -3.28 -16.54 -2.39
CA LEU A 152 -4.19 -16.66 -1.23
C LEU A 152 -5.45 -17.47 -1.57
N THR A 153 -6.04 -17.24 -2.75
CA THR A 153 -7.19 -18.00 -3.25
C THR A 153 -6.95 -19.51 -3.34
N LEU A 154 -5.70 -19.95 -3.60
CA LEU A 154 -5.35 -21.37 -3.65
C LEU A 154 -5.42 -22.00 -2.26
N ILE A 155 -4.84 -21.33 -1.25
CA ILE A 155 -4.88 -21.84 0.12
C ILE A 155 -6.28 -21.71 0.74
N GLU A 156 -7.08 -20.72 0.34
CA GLU A 156 -8.50 -20.62 0.72
C GLU A 156 -9.33 -21.78 0.15
N ALA A 157 -9.22 -22.05 -1.15
CA ALA A 157 -9.91 -23.16 -1.81
C ALA A 157 -9.50 -24.50 -1.21
N ALA A 158 -8.19 -24.71 -1.02
CA ALA A 158 -7.65 -25.92 -0.43
C ALA A 158 -8.10 -26.12 1.03
N ALA A 159 -8.21 -25.05 1.83
CA ALA A 159 -8.72 -25.13 3.20
C ALA A 159 -10.19 -25.59 3.26
N CYS A 160 -10.99 -25.27 2.23
CA CYS A 160 -12.34 -25.78 2.06
C CYS A 160 -12.42 -27.20 1.48
N GLY A 161 -11.28 -27.85 1.19
CA GLY A 161 -11.23 -29.20 0.63
C GLY A 161 -11.40 -29.26 -0.88
N LEU A 162 -11.18 -28.16 -1.60
CA LEU A 162 -11.22 -28.11 -3.06
C LEU A 162 -9.81 -28.35 -3.62
N PRO A 163 -9.57 -29.43 -4.40
CA PRO A 163 -8.30 -29.63 -5.08
C PRO A 163 -7.95 -28.47 -6.01
N ILE A 164 -6.65 -28.17 -6.13
CA ILE A 164 -6.17 -27.02 -6.89
C ILE A 164 -5.41 -27.42 -8.16
N LEU A 165 -5.59 -26.67 -9.23
CA LEU A 165 -4.75 -26.67 -10.42
C LEU A 165 -4.18 -25.26 -10.56
N ALA A 166 -2.87 -25.09 -10.63
CA ALA A 166 -2.28 -23.75 -10.60
C ALA A 166 -1.10 -23.60 -11.55
N THR A 167 -0.86 -22.37 -11.98
CA THR A 167 0.35 -22.02 -12.75
C THR A 167 1.62 -22.47 -12.05
N GLU A 168 2.59 -22.96 -12.81
CA GLU A 168 3.93 -23.19 -12.30
C GLU A 168 4.68 -21.88 -12.02
N ASN A 169 4.23 -20.72 -12.48
CA ASN A 169 4.98 -19.48 -12.34
C ASN A 169 4.66 -18.75 -11.01
N GLY A 170 5.45 -19.01 -9.97
CA GLY A 170 5.49 -18.26 -8.72
C GLY A 170 5.20 -19.10 -7.47
N GLY A 171 4.50 -18.51 -6.50
CA GLY A 171 4.21 -19.12 -5.19
C GLY A 171 3.38 -20.41 -5.19
N PRO A 172 2.57 -20.76 -6.21
CA PRO A 172 1.89 -22.06 -6.24
C PRO A 172 2.83 -23.27 -6.18
N LYS A 173 4.10 -23.14 -6.62
CA LYS A 173 5.10 -24.22 -6.49
C LYS A 173 5.28 -24.63 -5.04
N ASP A 174 5.42 -23.66 -4.14
CA ASP A 174 5.63 -23.90 -2.71
C ASP A 174 4.36 -24.44 -2.04
N ILE A 175 3.19 -23.95 -2.45
CA ILE A 175 1.89 -24.44 -1.96
C ILE A 175 1.73 -25.93 -2.30
N ILE A 176 1.94 -26.31 -3.55
CA ILE A 176 1.78 -27.71 -3.98
C ILE A 176 2.88 -28.61 -3.39
N ALA A 177 4.12 -28.12 -3.27
CA ALA A 177 5.20 -28.87 -2.62
C ALA A 177 4.88 -29.17 -1.14
N ASN A 178 4.35 -28.18 -0.41
CA ASN A 178 4.02 -28.32 1.01
C ASN A 178 2.73 -29.12 1.25
N CYS A 179 1.70 -28.85 0.45
CA CYS A 179 0.37 -29.40 0.70
C CYS A 179 0.04 -30.65 -0.11
N GLN A 180 0.71 -30.95 -1.23
CA GLN A 180 0.41 -32.10 -2.10
C GLN A 180 -1.09 -32.23 -2.44
N ASN A 181 -1.72 -31.11 -2.77
CA ASN A 181 -3.16 -30.91 -2.87
C ASN A 181 -3.64 -30.58 -4.29
N GLY A 182 -2.80 -30.82 -5.30
CA GLY A 182 -3.05 -30.33 -6.64
C GLY A 182 -1.91 -30.59 -7.61
N VAL A 183 -2.02 -29.96 -8.78
CA VAL A 183 -1.08 -30.10 -9.90
C VAL A 183 -0.69 -28.72 -10.44
N LEU A 184 0.56 -28.60 -10.93
CA LEU A 184 1.06 -27.41 -11.61
C LEU A 184 0.87 -27.53 -13.13
N ILE A 185 0.67 -26.42 -13.82
CA ILE A 185 0.54 -26.34 -15.30
C ILE A 185 1.39 -25.22 -15.88
N ASP A 186 1.80 -25.36 -17.14
CA ASP A 186 2.23 -24.22 -17.95
C ASP A 186 1.00 -23.37 -18.34
N PRO A 187 0.87 -22.12 -17.86
CA PRO A 187 -0.28 -21.28 -18.17
C PRO A 187 -0.42 -20.92 -19.66
N LEU A 188 0.62 -21.14 -20.47
CA LEU A 188 0.60 -20.90 -21.91
C LEU A 188 0.10 -22.11 -22.71
N SER A 189 0.02 -23.30 -22.10
CA SER A 189 -0.43 -24.53 -22.74
C SER A 189 -1.90 -24.81 -22.44
N THR A 190 -2.80 -24.41 -23.35
CA THR A 190 -4.24 -24.68 -23.20
C THR A 190 -4.56 -26.18 -23.25
N GLU A 191 -3.76 -26.95 -23.99
CA GLU A 191 -3.84 -28.41 -24.04
C GLU A 191 -3.54 -29.03 -22.66
N GLU A 192 -2.42 -28.66 -22.04
CA GLU A 192 -2.06 -29.17 -20.72
C GLU A 192 -3.11 -28.82 -19.66
N ILE A 193 -3.61 -27.57 -19.66
CA ILE A 193 -4.69 -27.16 -18.75
C ILE A 193 -5.90 -28.10 -18.90
N GLY A 194 -6.33 -28.37 -20.13
CA GLY A 194 -7.46 -29.26 -20.42
C GLY A 194 -7.22 -30.69 -19.95
N GLU A 195 -6.07 -31.27 -20.26
CA GLU A 195 -5.70 -32.64 -19.88
C GLU A 195 -5.64 -32.84 -18.36
N LYS A 196 -4.99 -31.92 -17.64
CA LYS A 196 -4.86 -32.01 -16.18
C LYS A 196 -6.21 -31.84 -15.48
N LEU A 197 -7.05 -30.90 -15.93
CA LEU A 197 -8.41 -30.75 -15.42
C LEU A 197 -9.21 -32.04 -15.63
N LEU A 198 -9.17 -32.61 -16.84
CA LEU A 198 -9.88 -33.83 -17.18
C LEU A 198 -9.42 -35.01 -16.31
N SER A 199 -8.11 -35.16 -16.12
CA SER A 199 -7.51 -36.19 -15.27
C SER A 199 -7.98 -36.07 -13.81
N MET A 200 -7.89 -34.86 -13.22
CA MET A 200 -8.30 -34.62 -11.83
C MET A 200 -9.79 -34.86 -11.60
N LEU A 201 -10.63 -34.56 -12.59
CA LEU A 201 -12.08 -34.78 -12.52
C LEU A 201 -12.50 -36.24 -12.81
N SER A 202 -11.61 -37.04 -13.40
CA SER A 202 -11.91 -38.43 -13.77
C SER A 202 -11.50 -39.43 -12.69
N ASP A 203 -10.47 -39.12 -11.89
CA ASP A 203 -10.00 -40.00 -10.81
C ASP A 203 -10.46 -39.50 -9.43
N LYS A 204 -11.51 -40.14 -8.91
CA LYS A 204 -12.08 -39.83 -7.60
C LYS A 204 -11.10 -40.09 -6.45
N THR A 205 -10.21 -41.07 -6.57
CA THR A 205 -9.24 -41.42 -5.53
C THR A 205 -8.19 -40.33 -5.41
N ILE A 206 -7.65 -39.87 -6.55
CA ILE A 206 -6.72 -38.74 -6.60
C ILE A 206 -7.39 -37.48 -6.07
N TRP A 207 -8.63 -37.21 -6.50
CA TRP A 207 -9.39 -36.05 -6.04
C TRP A 207 -9.54 -36.02 -4.50
N GLN A 208 -9.94 -37.15 -3.91
CA GLN A 208 -10.11 -37.28 -2.45
C GLN A 208 -8.78 -37.12 -1.70
N SER A 209 -7.69 -37.65 -2.26
CA SER A 209 -6.34 -37.48 -1.73
C SER A 209 -5.97 -36.00 -1.69
N TYR A 210 -6.12 -35.29 -2.80
CA TYR A 210 -5.84 -33.86 -2.89
C TYR A 210 -6.69 -33.01 -1.95
N ALA A 211 -7.99 -33.30 -1.85
CA ALA A 211 -8.89 -32.60 -0.94
C ALA A 211 -8.44 -32.75 0.53
N LYS A 212 -8.14 -33.98 0.96
CA LYS A 212 -7.66 -34.27 2.32
C LYS A 212 -6.31 -33.61 2.60
N ASN A 213 -5.39 -33.70 1.65
CA ASN A 213 -4.06 -33.12 1.75
C ASN A 213 -4.12 -31.59 1.80
N GLY A 214 -5.01 -30.96 1.04
CA GLY A 214 -5.24 -29.51 1.08
C GLY A 214 -5.68 -29.03 2.46
N ILE A 215 -6.70 -29.68 3.04
CA ILE A 215 -7.21 -29.33 4.38
C ILE A 215 -6.10 -29.46 5.44
N ALA A 216 -5.38 -30.58 5.43
CA ALA A 216 -4.34 -30.85 6.41
C ALA A 216 -3.11 -29.94 6.20
N GLY A 217 -2.68 -29.76 4.95
CA GLY A 217 -1.52 -28.97 4.58
C GLY A 217 -1.71 -27.48 4.86
N VAL A 218 -2.87 -26.91 4.51
CA VAL A 218 -3.14 -25.48 4.79
C VAL A 218 -3.18 -25.21 6.29
N ARG A 219 -3.83 -26.06 7.08
CA ARG A 219 -3.82 -25.93 8.55
C ARG A 219 -2.42 -26.04 9.14
N ARG A 220 -1.56 -26.86 8.53
CA ARG A 220 -0.19 -27.08 9.00
C ARG A 220 0.78 -25.97 8.63
N TYR A 221 0.70 -25.42 7.42
CA TYR A 221 1.73 -24.54 6.85
C TYR A 221 1.26 -23.10 6.61
N TYR A 222 -0.05 -22.89 6.41
CA TYR A 222 -0.62 -21.65 5.88
C TYR A 222 -1.79 -21.14 6.74
N SER A 223 -1.76 -21.38 8.05
CA SER A 223 -2.71 -20.76 8.99
C SER A 223 -2.14 -19.48 9.59
N TRP A 224 -2.98 -18.53 9.99
CA TRP A 224 -2.48 -17.32 10.68
C TRP A 224 -1.76 -17.63 11.99
N GLN A 225 -2.18 -18.70 12.69
CA GLN A 225 -1.47 -19.16 13.89
C GLN A 225 -0.06 -19.63 13.53
N THR A 226 0.07 -20.52 12.54
CA THR A 226 1.37 -21.00 12.05
C THR A 226 2.27 -19.84 11.57
N HIS A 227 1.69 -18.86 10.89
CA HIS A 227 2.42 -17.65 10.47
C HIS A 227 3.02 -16.93 11.67
N VAL A 228 2.22 -16.67 12.71
CA VAL A 228 2.67 -16.00 13.94
C VAL A 228 3.73 -16.85 14.65
N ASP A 229 3.52 -18.15 14.78
CA ASP A 229 4.47 -19.05 15.44
C ASP A 229 5.84 -19.06 14.73
N HIS A 230 5.85 -19.13 13.39
CA HIS A 230 7.07 -19.02 12.59
C HIS A 230 7.69 -17.63 12.68
N TYR A 231 6.88 -16.57 12.73
CA TYR A 231 7.35 -15.21 12.84
C TYR A 231 8.05 -14.97 14.18
N LEU A 232 7.45 -15.39 15.29
CA LEU A 232 8.05 -15.30 16.62
C LEU A 232 9.32 -16.15 16.72
N THR A 233 9.29 -17.38 16.19
CA THR A 233 10.49 -18.24 16.12
C THR A 233 11.62 -17.55 15.34
N ALA A 234 11.30 -16.94 14.20
CA ALA A 234 12.28 -16.22 13.41
C ALA A 234 12.84 -14.99 14.14
N LEU A 235 12.02 -14.30 14.96
CA LEU A 235 12.50 -13.20 15.82
C LEU A 235 13.43 -13.70 16.93
N ASP A 236 13.14 -14.85 17.55
CA ASP A 236 13.98 -15.44 18.60
C ASP A 236 15.33 -15.93 18.05
N GLU A 237 15.37 -16.36 16.79
CA GLU A 237 16.60 -16.72 16.06
C GLU A 237 17.43 -15.51 15.65
N LEU A 238 16.84 -14.31 15.60
CA LEU A 238 17.63 -13.11 15.34
C LEU A 238 18.56 -12.90 16.52
N PRO A 239 19.87 -12.71 16.28
CA PRO A 239 20.76 -12.32 17.36
C PRO A 239 20.15 -11.09 18.03
N HIS A 240 19.91 -11.16 19.35
CA HIS A 240 19.55 -9.99 20.13
C HIS A 240 20.50 -8.88 19.70
N ALA A 241 19.95 -7.82 19.13
CA ALA A 241 20.77 -6.75 18.61
C ALA A 241 21.61 -6.20 19.77
N VAL A 242 22.89 -6.62 19.85
CA VAL A 242 23.93 -5.67 20.20
C VAL A 242 23.77 -4.60 19.12
N PRO A 243 23.51 -3.33 19.46
CA PRO A 243 23.37 -2.29 18.46
C PRO A 243 24.62 -2.30 17.59
N GLN A 244 24.52 -2.96 16.44
CA GLN A 244 25.53 -2.89 15.42
C GLN A 244 25.40 -1.48 14.90
N GLN A 245 26.40 -0.65 15.22
CA GLN A 245 26.63 0.59 14.51
C GLN A 245 26.66 0.23 13.02
N GLN A 246 25.53 0.39 12.34
CA GLN A 246 25.52 0.34 10.89
C GLN A 246 26.44 1.46 10.45
N GLU A 247 27.53 1.12 9.77
CA GLU A 247 28.32 2.10 9.05
C GLU A 247 27.43 2.70 7.97
N SER A 248 26.78 3.81 8.31
CA SER A 248 26.06 4.66 7.38
C SER A 248 27.04 5.08 6.28
N ILE A 249 26.75 4.74 5.02
CA ILE A 249 27.53 5.23 3.87
C ILE A 249 27.49 6.77 3.92
N PRO A 250 28.60 7.46 4.23
CA PRO A 250 28.58 8.89 4.50
C PRO A 250 28.49 9.63 3.18
N THR A 251 27.31 10.15 2.87
CA THR A 251 27.15 11.19 1.83
C THR A 251 26.51 12.42 2.46
N GLY A 252 27.22 13.04 3.39
CA GLY A 252 26.85 14.29 4.07
C GLY A 252 27.49 14.40 5.45
N LYS A 253 27.81 15.61 5.91
CA LYS A 253 28.31 15.85 7.29
C LYS A 253 27.33 15.23 8.30
N ARG A 254 27.80 14.29 9.11
CA ARG A 254 27.01 13.67 10.18
C ARG A 254 26.59 14.75 11.19
N ILE A 255 25.30 14.83 11.50
CA ILE A 255 24.80 15.62 12.62
C ILE A 255 25.35 14.98 13.90
N THR A 256 26.05 15.76 14.71
CA THR A 256 26.69 15.30 15.96
C THR A 256 25.81 15.50 17.20
N ALA A 257 24.66 16.14 17.04
CA ALA A 257 23.67 16.35 18.08
C ALA A 257 22.88 15.06 18.33
N ASP A 258 22.47 14.83 19.58
CA ASP A 258 21.67 13.68 20.01
C ASP A 258 20.16 13.94 19.95
N ARG A 259 19.75 15.17 19.61
CA ARG A 259 18.36 15.63 19.54
C ARG A 259 18.07 16.44 18.28
N LEU A 260 16.82 16.35 17.80
CA LEU A 260 16.32 17.14 16.66
C LEU A 260 15.10 17.98 17.06
N LEU A 261 15.19 19.29 16.82
CA LEU A 261 14.03 20.18 16.91
C LEU A 261 13.60 20.59 15.50
N PHE A 262 12.38 20.26 15.10
CA PHE A 262 11.78 20.76 13.86
C PHE A 262 10.71 21.81 14.15
N LEU A 263 10.82 22.97 13.50
CA LEU A 263 9.76 23.98 13.51
C LEU A 263 9.08 24.07 12.14
N GLY A 264 7.75 24.19 12.15
CA GLY A 264 6.99 24.59 10.97
C GLY A 264 7.31 26.02 10.57
N ALA A 265 7.74 26.25 9.34
CA ALA A 265 8.16 27.58 8.87
C ALA A 265 7.03 28.62 8.91
N ARG A 266 5.76 28.20 8.93
CA ARG A 266 4.59 29.09 9.09
C ARG A 266 4.59 29.84 10.43
N LEU A 267 5.24 29.29 11.47
CA LEU A 267 5.45 30.00 12.74
C LEU A 267 6.29 31.28 12.57
N LEU A 268 7.00 31.42 11.45
CA LEU A 268 7.81 32.58 11.10
C LEU A 268 7.10 33.56 10.15
N ASP A 269 5.90 33.23 9.65
CA ASP A 269 5.20 34.03 8.64
C ASP A 269 4.68 35.36 9.21
N PRO A 270 3.98 35.41 10.38
CA PRO A 270 3.84 36.66 11.11
C PRO A 270 5.23 37.19 11.44
N ALA A 271 5.51 38.48 11.19
CA ALA A 271 6.78 39.07 11.62
C ALA A 271 6.86 38.93 13.15
N PRO A 272 7.77 38.10 13.68
CA PRO A 272 7.85 37.89 15.12
C PRO A 272 8.29 39.20 15.79
N ILE A 273 7.89 39.38 17.04
CA ILE A 273 8.40 40.48 17.86
C ILE A 273 9.92 40.27 17.97
N PRO A 274 10.76 41.30 17.74
CA PRO A 274 12.22 41.14 17.70
C PRO A 274 12.79 40.39 18.91
N GLU A 275 12.29 40.67 20.11
CA GLU A 275 12.70 40.02 21.36
C GLU A 275 12.47 38.49 21.35
N GLN A 276 11.31 38.05 20.84
CA GLN A 276 10.96 36.61 20.75
C GLN A 276 11.84 35.89 19.73
N GLN A 277 12.19 36.58 18.65
CA GLN A 277 13.05 36.04 17.62
C GLN A 277 14.50 35.93 18.12
N GLU A 278 14.99 36.96 18.83
CA GLU A 278 16.31 36.96 19.46
C GLU A 278 16.44 35.86 20.52
N GLU A 279 15.39 35.62 21.31
CA GLU A 279 15.35 34.55 22.30
C GLU A 279 15.52 33.16 21.65
N LEU A 280 14.75 32.86 20.60
CA LEU A 280 14.88 31.60 19.87
C LEU A 280 16.28 31.46 19.25
N VAL A 281 16.78 32.50 18.58
CA VAL A 281 18.12 32.47 17.96
C VAL A 281 19.20 32.24 19.02
N ALA A 282 19.10 32.90 20.18
CA ALA A 282 20.03 32.70 21.29
C ALA A 282 19.98 31.27 21.83
N LEU A 283 18.78 30.67 21.95
CA LEU A 283 18.60 29.29 22.37
C LEU A 283 19.23 28.30 21.37
N LEU A 284 18.95 28.46 20.07
CA LEU A 284 19.52 27.64 19.01
C LEU A 284 21.05 27.72 18.99
N HIS A 285 21.61 28.93 19.17
CA HIS A 285 23.05 29.12 19.22
C HIS A 285 23.68 28.46 20.45
N ARG A 286 23.03 28.59 21.63
CA ARG A 286 23.49 27.99 22.90
C ARG A 286 23.47 26.46 22.86
N GLN A 287 22.48 25.86 22.19
CA GLN A 287 22.27 24.41 22.18
C GLN A 287 22.79 23.68 20.94
N ARG A 288 23.45 24.38 19.99
CA ARG A 288 23.97 23.82 18.73
C ARG A 288 24.86 22.57 18.82
N ARG A 289 25.37 22.23 20.01
CA ARG A 289 26.16 21.02 20.26
C ARG A 289 25.33 19.81 20.71
N LYS A 290 24.18 20.05 21.35
CA LYS A 290 23.27 19.03 21.89
C LYS A 290 22.06 18.81 20.99
N MET A 291 21.65 19.82 20.24
CA MET A 291 20.45 19.80 19.43
C MET A 291 20.74 20.34 18.05
N ALA A 292 20.34 19.60 17.03
CA ALA A 292 20.29 20.09 15.66
C ALA A 292 18.92 20.67 15.36
N PHE A 293 18.92 21.75 14.58
CA PHE A 293 17.73 22.52 14.26
C PHE A 293 17.29 22.25 12.84
N GLY A 294 16.01 21.94 12.68
CA GLY A 294 15.36 21.71 11.40
C GLY A 294 14.19 22.66 11.16
N LEU A 295 13.96 23.00 9.89
CA LEU A 295 12.73 23.66 9.45
C LEU A 295 12.00 22.81 8.43
N VAL A 296 10.68 22.74 8.59
CA VAL A 296 9.78 22.11 7.62
C VAL A 296 8.92 23.17 6.94
N SER A 297 8.76 23.09 5.62
CA SER A 297 8.00 24.07 4.86
C SER A 297 7.36 23.47 3.61
N PHE A 298 6.17 23.95 3.27
CA PHE A 298 5.54 23.69 1.97
C PHE A 298 6.16 24.53 0.85
N ARG A 299 6.86 25.63 1.20
CA ARG A 299 7.50 26.51 0.24
C ARG A 299 8.69 25.81 -0.44
N PRO A 300 9.04 26.20 -1.68
CA PRO A 300 10.32 25.88 -2.29
C PRO A 300 11.51 26.38 -1.46
N LEU A 301 12.67 25.74 -1.61
CA LEU A 301 13.90 26.11 -0.88
C LEU A 301 14.25 27.60 -0.99
N HIS A 302 14.21 28.18 -2.20
CA HIS A 302 14.63 29.58 -2.41
C HIS A 302 13.72 30.59 -1.68
N GLU A 303 12.43 30.33 -1.59
CA GLU A 303 11.49 31.14 -0.80
C GLU A 303 11.75 31.00 0.70
N LEU A 304 12.00 29.78 1.18
CA LEU A 304 12.33 29.53 2.58
C LEU A 304 13.64 30.23 2.99
N LEU A 305 14.65 30.22 2.12
CA LEU A 305 15.90 30.96 2.37
C LEU A 305 15.68 32.49 2.39
N THR A 306 14.77 32.99 1.56
CA THR A 306 14.38 34.40 1.56
C THR A 306 13.71 34.78 2.88
N LEU A 307 12.79 33.94 3.38
CA LEU A 307 12.17 34.11 4.69
C LEU A 307 13.21 34.12 5.81
N LEU A 308 14.13 33.15 5.82
CA LEU A 308 15.22 33.09 6.81
C LEU A 308 16.08 34.36 6.82
N LYS A 309 16.43 34.88 5.63
CA LYS A 309 17.19 36.13 5.50
C LYS A 309 16.41 37.33 6.03
N GLN A 310 15.11 37.44 5.71
CA GLN A 310 14.24 38.51 6.23
C GLN A 310 14.12 38.44 7.75
N ARG A 311 14.09 37.23 8.31
CA ARG A 311 14.04 36.97 9.76
C ARG A 311 15.43 36.96 10.40
N ARG A 312 16.52 37.30 9.69
CA ARG A 312 17.89 37.30 10.23
C ARG A 312 18.27 36.01 10.97
N MET A 313 17.73 34.87 10.52
CA MET A 313 18.03 33.55 11.09
C MET A 313 19.11 32.87 10.26
N ASN A 314 20.00 32.14 10.93
CA ASN A 314 20.96 31.29 10.25
C ASN A 314 20.25 30.13 9.55
N VAL A 315 20.87 29.61 8.49
CA VAL A 315 20.40 28.40 7.81
C VAL A 315 20.41 27.24 8.82
N PRO A 316 19.29 26.54 9.04
CA PRO A 316 19.21 25.38 9.92
C PRO A 316 20.13 24.23 9.48
N ASP A 317 20.35 23.28 10.38
CA ASP A 317 21.07 22.05 10.06
C ASP A 317 20.33 21.20 9.03
N ILE A 318 18.99 21.25 9.05
CA ILE A 318 18.13 20.47 8.16
C ILE A 318 16.98 21.36 7.62
N LEU A 319 16.76 21.32 6.31
CA LEU A 319 15.64 21.98 5.65
C LEU A 319 14.83 20.95 4.88
N ILE A 320 13.58 20.73 5.30
CA ILE A 320 12.62 19.89 4.61
C ILE A 320 11.61 20.80 3.90
N THR A 321 11.56 20.72 2.58
CA THR A 321 10.82 21.68 1.74
C THR A 321 9.80 20.97 0.85
N ARG A 322 8.88 21.73 0.24
CA ARG A 322 7.85 21.22 -0.67
C ARG A 322 7.08 20.03 -0.10
N GLY A 323 6.58 20.17 1.14
CA GLY A 323 5.72 19.15 1.77
C GLY A 323 6.42 17.83 2.09
N GLY A 324 7.76 17.82 2.20
CA GLY A 324 8.52 16.61 2.52
C GLY A 324 9.26 15.98 1.34
N THR A 325 9.20 16.58 0.15
CA THR A 325 9.77 15.97 -1.07
C THR A 325 11.25 16.28 -1.26
N GLN A 326 11.81 17.22 -0.50
CA GLN A 326 13.22 17.59 -0.58
C GLN A 326 13.79 17.81 0.81
N ILE A 327 14.95 17.21 1.07
CA ILE A 327 15.74 17.37 2.30
C ILE A 327 17.08 18.00 1.92
N HIS A 328 17.47 19.05 2.62
CA HIS A 328 18.75 19.73 2.44
C HIS A 328 19.48 19.84 3.79
N TYR A 329 20.81 19.72 3.75
CA TYR A 329 21.64 19.75 4.96
C TYR A 329 22.59 20.93 5.01
N GLY A 330 22.59 21.59 6.17
CA GLY A 330 23.52 22.64 6.59
C GLY A 330 23.60 23.85 5.67
N ALA A 331 24.58 24.71 5.94
CA ALA A 331 24.83 25.93 5.17
C ALA A 331 25.21 25.67 3.70
N SER A 332 25.72 24.47 3.38
CA SER A 332 26.01 24.05 2.00
C SER A 332 24.75 23.70 1.19
N LEU A 333 23.58 23.60 1.85
CA LEU A 333 22.30 23.25 1.23
C LEU A 333 22.39 21.95 0.41
N SER A 334 23.18 20.99 0.90
CA SER A 334 23.42 19.75 0.16
C SER A 334 22.13 18.93 0.13
N ARG A 335 21.60 18.69 -1.07
CA ARG A 335 20.37 17.94 -1.28
C ARG A 335 20.58 16.45 -1.02
N ASP A 336 19.62 15.84 -0.33
CA ASP A 336 19.59 14.40 -0.10
C ASP A 336 19.15 13.62 -1.35
N GLN A 337 20.11 12.94 -1.97
CA GLN A 337 19.88 12.08 -3.13
C GLN A 337 19.34 10.69 -2.75
N GLY A 338 19.56 10.24 -1.51
CA GLY A 338 19.00 9.00 -0.99
C GLY A 338 17.49 9.14 -0.84
N TRP A 339 17.05 10.21 -0.16
CA TRP A 339 15.64 10.55 -0.02
C TRP A 339 14.95 10.75 -1.38
N SER A 340 15.58 11.50 -2.29
CA SER A 340 15.03 11.76 -3.63
C SER A 340 14.79 10.45 -4.40
N ARG A 341 15.71 9.48 -4.33
CA ARG A 341 15.52 8.15 -4.92
C ARG A 341 14.44 7.34 -4.21
N HIS A 342 14.39 7.39 -2.87
CA HIS A 342 13.44 6.67 -2.06
C HIS A 342 11.98 7.04 -2.37
N ILE A 343 11.69 8.34 -2.42
CA ILE A 343 10.32 8.83 -2.70
C ILE A 343 9.96 8.74 -4.18
N GLY A 344 10.95 8.68 -5.06
CA GLY A 344 10.73 8.67 -6.51
C GLY A 344 10.28 7.32 -7.08
N VAL A 345 10.30 6.25 -6.28
CA VAL A 345 9.80 4.93 -6.69
C VAL A 345 8.31 5.04 -7.01
N ASP A 346 7.96 4.62 -8.23
CA ASP A 346 6.60 4.64 -8.80
C ASP A 346 5.97 6.03 -8.95
N TRP A 347 6.71 7.11 -8.74
CA TRP A 347 6.18 8.47 -8.92
C TRP A 347 5.82 8.73 -10.39
N GLN A 348 4.55 9.05 -10.65
CA GLN A 348 4.00 9.30 -11.99
C GLN A 348 3.59 10.78 -12.15
N GLY A 349 4.55 11.68 -11.95
CA GLY A 349 4.31 13.13 -11.94
C GLY A 349 3.64 13.69 -13.20
N ASP A 350 3.93 13.13 -14.38
CA ASP A 350 3.26 13.52 -15.63
C ASP A 350 1.76 13.21 -15.58
N ARG A 351 1.37 12.03 -15.10
CA ARG A 351 -0.06 11.66 -14.99
C ARG A 351 -0.79 12.48 -13.94
N VAL A 352 -0.11 12.83 -12.85
CA VAL A 352 -0.64 13.78 -11.86
C VAL A 352 -0.88 15.14 -12.52
N TYR A 353 0.09 15.62 -13.29
CA TYR A 353 -0.03 16.90 -14.01
C TYR A 353 -1.22 16.88 -14.97
N ASP A 354 -1.33 15.84 -15.79
CA ASP A 354 -2.41 15.69 -16.78
C ASP A 354 -3.79 15.61 -16.10
N LEU A 355 -3.92 14.81 -15.02
CA LEU A 355 -5.16 14.74 -14.24
C LEU A 355 -5.56 16.11 -13.68
N LEU A 356 -4.62 16.83 -13.06
CA LEU A 356 -4.91 18.14 -12.48
C LEU A 356 -5.23 19.21 -13.54
N ALA A 357 -4.60 19.13 -14.72
CA ALA A 357 -4.89 20.01 -15.84
C ALA A 357 -6.32 19.80 -16.39
N GLU A 358 -6.83 18.58 -16.32
CA GLU A 358 -8.19 18.22 -16.76
C GLU A 358 -9.25 18.39 -15.66
N THR A 359 -8.86 18.71 -14.43
CA THR A 359 -9.78 18.83 -13.29
C THR A 359 -10.51 20.18 -13.31
N PRO A 360 -11.86 20.21 -13.41
CA PRO A 360 -12.62 21.47 -13.39
C PRO A 360 -12.40 22.28 -12.10
N GLY A 361 -12.33 23.62 -12.22
CA GLY A 361 -12.07 24.53 -11.10
C GLY A 361 -10.64 24.51 -10.54
N VAL A 362 -9.72 23.73 -11.13
CA VAL A 362 -8.30 23.65 -10.72
C VAL A 362 -7.40 24.34 -11.75
N GLN A 363 -6.47 25.14 -11.26
CA GLN A 363 -5.37 25.72 -12.02
C GLN A 363 -4.04 25.18 -11.48
N ILE A 364 -3.13 24.78 -12.36
CA ILE A 364 -1.79 24.33 -11.99
C ILE A 364 -0.72 25.32 -12.46
N VAL A 365 0.41 25.34 -11.76
CA VAL A 365 1.58 26.13 -12.18
C VAL A 365 2.22 25.46 -13.41
N GLY A 366 3.04 26.19 -14.17
CA GLY A 366 3.84 25.59 -15.25
C GLY A 366 4.90 24.61 -14.71
N ARG A 367 5.31 23.61 -15.51
CA ARG A 367 6.31 22.59 -15.11
C ARG A 367 7.64 23.20 -14.64
N SER A 368 8.02 24.33 -15.23
CA SER A 368 9.19 25.15 -14.90
C SER A 368 8.99 25.93 -13.59
N GLY A 369 8.96 25.22 -12.45
CA GLY A 369 8.90 25.87 -11.13
C GLY A 369 8.45 24.99 -9.97
N GLN A 370 7.87 23.81 -10.23
CA GLN A 370 7.23 22.97 -9.20
C GLN A 370 8.15 21.91 -8.59
N GLY A 371 9.32 21.67 -9.19
CA GLY A 371 10.21 20.57 -8.80
C GLY A 371 9.71 19.22 -9.32
N PHE A 372 10.57 18.20 -9.29
CA PHE A 372 10.29 16.92 -9.95
C PHE A 372 9.26 16.05 -9.19
N TYR A 373 9.14 16.22 -7.87
CA TYR A 373 8.34 15.38 -6.98
C TYR A 373 7.15 16.10 -6.34
N ALA A 374 6.65 17.17 -6.96
CA ALA A 374 5.47 17.88 -6.46
C ALA A 374 4.73 18.55 -7.62
N VAL A 375 3.40 18.48 -7.60
CA VAL A 375 2.53 19.25 -8.48
C VAL A 375 1.62 20.11 -7.60
N HIS A 376 1.60 21.42 -7.87
CA HIS A 376 0.90 22.42 -7.07
C HIS A 376 -0.38 22.86 -7.80
N GLY A 377 -1.52 22.67 -7.12
CA GLY A 377 -2.84 23.02 -7.62
C GLY A 377 -3.47 24.16 -6.82
N PHE A 378 -4.13 25.05 -7.54
CA PHE A 378 -4.90 26.19 -7.04
C PHE A 378 -6.36 25.99 -7.41
N ILE A 379 -7.25 26.08 -6.45
CA ILE A 379 -8.69 26.03 -6.66
C ILE A 379 -9.16 27.45 -6.95
N HIS A 380 -9.42 27.74 -8.22
CA HIS A 380 -9.84 29.08 -8.67
C HIS A 380 -11.36 29.21 -8.76
N ASP A 381 -12.08 28.09 -8.91
CA ASP A 381 -13.55 28.04 -8.91
C ASP A 381 -14.06 26.90 -8.02
N ASN A 382 -14.63 27.26 -6.88
CA ASN A 382 -15.20 26.29 -5.93
C ASN A 382 -16.56 25.71 -6.38
N ALA A 383 -17.26 26.35 -7.32
CA ALA A 383 -18.52 25.85 -7.84
C ALA A 383 -18.31 24.71 -8.84
N GLU A 384 -17.21 24.76 -9.61
CA GLU A 384 -16.84 23.71 -10.55
C GLU A 384 -15.95 22.61 -9.93
N PHE A 385 -15.18 22.93 -8.88
CA PHE A 385 -14.33 21.95 -8.22
C PHE A 385 -15.11 21.02 -7.29
N ALA A 386 -15.16 19.73 -7.62
CA ALA A 386 -15.87 18.70 -6.85
C ALA A 386 -15.29 18.44 -5.44
N GLY A 387 -14.17 19.08 -5.08
CA GLY A 387 -13.53 18.98 -3.77
C GLY A 387 -12.35 18.01 -3.72
N LEU A 388 -11.51 18.17 -2.68
CA LEU A 388 -10.27 17.39 -2.52
C LEU A 388 -10.50 15.88 -2.32
N ALA A 389 -11.64 15.50 -1.72
CA ALA A 389 -12.01 14.09 -1.56
C ALA A 389 -12.26 13.41 -2.91
N ALA A 390 -13.03 14.05 -3.79
CA ALA A 390 -13.29 13.56 -5.14
C ALA A 390 -12.00 13.49 -5.97
N LEU A 391 -11.13 14.49 -5.86
CA LEU A 391 -9.82 14.48 -6.53
C LEU A 391 -8.92 13.34 -6.02
N ASN A 392 -8.93 13.06 -4.71
CA ASN A 392 -8.21 11.92 -4.14
C ASN A 392 -8.77 10.58 -4.64
N ASP A 393 -10.09 10.47 -4.82
CA ASP A 393 -10.72 9.30 -5.43
C ASP A 393 -10.33 9.16 -6.91
N GLN A 394 -10.22 10.27 -7.65
CA GLN A 394 -9.72 10.25 -9.03
C GLN A 394 -8.26 9.76 -9.12
N LEU A 395 -7.38 10.20 -8.23
CA LEU A 395 -6.00 9.68 -8.16
C LEU A 395 -6.00 8.16 -7.96
N ARG A 396 -6.83 7.65 -7.04
CA ARG A 396 -6.96 6.21 -6.75
C ARG A 396 -7.57 5.43 -7.92
N ASN A 397 -8.67 5.91 -8.49
CA ASN A 397 -9.39 5.24 -9.59
C ASN A 397 -8.56 5.17 -10.87
N ASN A 398 -7.60 6.10 -11.04
CA ASN A 398 -6.66 6.09 -12.15
C ASN A 398 -5.34 5.37 -11.83
N ASP A 399 -5.21 4.71 -10.67
CA ASP A 399 -3.96 4.05 -10.23
C ASP A 399 -2.74 5.00 -10.31
N ILE A 400 -2.94 6.27 -9.91
CA ILE A 400 -1.86 7.26 -9.84
C ILE A 400 -1.36 7.31 -8.38
N PRO A 401 -0.14 6.81 -8.10
CA PRO A 401 0.40 6.75 -6.74
C PRO A 401 0.87 8.14 -6.28
N GLY A 402 -0.09 8.95 -5.83
CA GLY A 402 0.13 10.29 -5.32
C GLY A 402 -0.61 10.54 -4.01
N ARG A 403 0.05 11.26 -3.11
CA ARG A 403 -0.54 11.77 -1.88
C ARG A 403 -0.98 13.22 -2.11
N LEU A 404 -2.25 13.49 -1.84
CA LEU A 404 -2.80 14.85 -1.81
C LEU A 404 -2.61 15.48 -0.43
N ILE A 405 -2.13 16.71 -0.39
CA ILE A 405 -1.89 17.50 0.82
C ILE A 405 -2.59 18.86 0.67
N ALA A 406 -3.60 19.12 1.50
CA ALA A 406 -4.24 20.43 1.56
C ALA A 406 -3.32 21.44 2.25
N LEU A 407 -3.05 22.58 1.60
CA LEU A 407 -2.22 23.66 2.17
C LEU A 407 -3.08 24.71 2.86
N ASN A 408 -4.17 25.09 2.20
CA ASN A 408 -5.20 26.02 2.65
C ASN A 408 -6.49 25.72 1.84
N PRO A 409 -7.62 26.41 2.08
CA PRO A 409 -8.88 26.12 1.36
C PRO A 409 -8.83 26.29 -0.17
N GLN A 410 -7.84 26.99 -0.72
CA GLN A 410 -7.69 27.25 -2.15
C GLN A 410 -6.42 26.63 -2.77
N GLU A 411 -5.57 25.96 -2.00
CA GLU A 411 -4.27 25.44 -2.46
C GLU A 411 -4.00 24.04 -1.92
N PHE A 412 -3.44 23.18 -2.78
CA PHE A 412 -3.04 21.83 -2.41
C PHE A 412 -1.82 21.35 -3.22
N LEU A 413 -1.07 20.41 -2.65
CA LEU A 413 0.01 19.71 -3.33
C LEU A 413 -0.36 18.26 -3.59
N VAL A 414 0.08 17.73 -4.72
CA VAL A 414 0.17 16.29 -4.94
C VAL A 414 1.65 15.91 -5.01
N VAL A 415 2.05 14.98 -4.15
CA VAL A 415 3.44 14.51 -3.99
C VAL A 415 3.49 12.98 -4.10
N PRO A 416 4.67 12.34 -4.23
CA PRO A 416 4.74 10.89 -4.17
C PRO A 416 4.07 10.30 -2.93
N GLN A 417 3.46 9.12 -3.08
CA GLN A 417 2.76 8.44 -1.98
C GLN A 417 3.60 8.28 -0.70
N ARG A 418 4.93 8.14 -0.87
CA ARG A 418 5.95 7.96 0.16
C ARG A 418 6.53 9.27 0.71
N ALA A 419 6.11 10.42 0.19
CA ALA A 419 6.59 11.71 0.62
C ALA A 419 5.61 12.35 1.61
N SER A 420 6.14 12.74 2.76
CA SER A 420 5.50 13.67 3.68
C SER A 420 6.55 14.24 4.62
N PHE A 421 6.20 15.25 5.41
CA PHE A 421 7.14 15.72 6.43
C PHE A 421 7.41 14.65 7.50
N GLY A 422 6.39 13.93 7.97
CA GLY A 422 6.54 12.88 8.97
C GLY A 422 7.46 11.74 8.50
N PHE A 423 7.37 11.35 7.22
CA PHE A 423 8.28 10.38 6.63
C PHE A 423 9.69 10.94 6.42
N ALA A 424 9.81 12.19 5.98
CA ALA A 424 11.12 12.84 5.80
C ALA A 424 11.87 12.98 7.13
N ILE A 425 11.19 13.34 8.22
CA ILE A 425 11.78 13.43 9.57
C ILE A 425 12.24 12.05 10.04
N ARG A 426 11.42 11.01 9.87
CA ARG A 426 11.81 9.64 10.24
C ARG A 426 13.00 9.13 9.43
N TYR A 427 13.06 9.48 8.14
CA TYR A 427 14.20 9.18 7.30
C TYR A 427 15.49 9.88 7.79
N VAL A 428 15.37 11.15 8.22
CA VAL A 428 16.49 11.89 8.82
C VAL A 428 16.92 11.26 10.15
N ALA A 429 15.95 10.89 10.99
CA ALA A 429 16.19 10.25 12.29
C ALA A 429 17.00 8.96 12.13
N ASP A 430 16.54 8.07 11.26
CA ASP A 430 17.21 6.81 10.92
C ASP A 430 18.61 7.05 10.35
N ARG A 431 18.74 7.99 9.39
CA ARG A 431 20.03 8.33 8.76
C ARG A 431 21.07 8.87 9.74
N HIS A 432 20.64 9.52 10.81
CA HIS A 432 21.52 10.15 11.80
C HIS A 432 21.58 9.39 13.13
N ASP A 433 20.91 8.23 13.24
CA ASP A 433 20.88 7.40 14.45
C ASP A 433 20.33 8.17 15.66
N ILE A 434 19.21 8.88 15.46
CA ILE A 434 18.53 9.67 16.49
C ILE A 434 17.19 8.99 16.82
N ALA A 435 17.01 8.62 18.09
CA ALA A 435 15.79 7.99 18.57
C ALA A 435 14.57 8.92 18.40
N LEU A 436 13.39 8.36 18.08
CA LEU A 436 12.19 9.17 17.78
C LEU A 436 11.72 10.02 18.97
N ASN A 437 11.92 9.55 20.20
CA ASN A 437 11.64 10.29 21.43
C ASN A 437 12.66 11.42 21.72
N HIS A 438 13.75 11.52 20.95
CA HIS A 438 14.69 12.64 20.97
C HIS A 438 14.38 13.68 19.89
N ILE A 439 13.20 13.59 19.27
CA ILE A 439 12.74 14.51 18.24
C ILE A 439 11.53 15.26 18.76
N LEU A 440 11.58 16.58 18.69
CA LEU A 440 10.47 17.47 18.98
C LEU A 440 10.06 18.21 17.70
N VAL A 441 8.77 18.13 17.35
CA VAL A 441 8.20 18.83 16.21
C VAL A 441 7.16 19.83 16.69
N ILE A 442 7.23 21.06 16.19
CA ILE A 442 6.31 22.14 16.58
C ILE A 442 5.68 22.75 15.32
N GLY A 443 4.36 22.65 15.22
CA GLY A 443 3.56 23.09 14.05
C GLY A 443 2.47 24.09 14.42
N SER A 444 1.83 24.70 13.41
CA SER A 444 0.87 25.80 13.62
C SER A 444 -0.55 25.59 13.05
N ALA A 445 -0.79 24.55 12.25
CA ALA A 445 -2.06 24.36 11.54
C ALA A 445 -2.37 22.90 11.17
N TYR A 446 -3.61 22.64 10.71
CA TYR A 446 -4.07 21.35 10.19
C TYR A 446 -3.16 20.72 9.10
N ALA A 447 -2.51 21.54 8.26
CA ALA A 447 -1.61 21.03 7.22
C ALA A 447 -0.32 20.40 7.80
N ASP A 448 0.04 20.76 9.03
CA ASP A 448 1.18 20.21 9.76
C ASP A 448 0.82 18.88 10.46
N LEU A 449 -0.41 18.36 10.35
CA LEU A 449 -0.89 17.22 11.15
C LEU A 449 -0.16 15.90 10.91
N ASP A 450 0.32 15.65 9.70
CA ASP A 450 1.14 14.45 9.43
C ASP A 450 2.54 14.53 10.10
N LEU A 451 2.88 15.67 10.72
CA LEU A 451 4.03 15.81 11.61
C LEU A 451 3.72 15.35 13.04
N LEU A 452 2.47 15.40 13.46
CA LEU A 452 2.07 15.39 14.88
C LEU A 452 1.59 14.01 15.37
N GLY A 453 1.86 12.93 14.63
CA GLY A 453 1.44 11.56 14.98
C GLY A 453 2.60 10.57 15.18
N GLY A 454 2.43 9.65 16.14
CA GLY A 454 3.34 8.54 16.46
C GLY A 454 4.32 8.84 17.60
N ASN A 455 5.40 8.05 17.71
CA ASN A 455 6.35 8.08 18.85
C ASN A 455 7.34 9.27 18.84
N ILE A 456 6.95 10.42 18.27
CA ILE A 456 7.76 11.65 18.21
C ILE A 456 7.08 12.69 19.10
N LEU A 457 7.85 13.47 19.86
CA LEU A 457 7.28 14.57 20.67
C LEU A 457 6.72 15.64 19.73
N ALA A 458 5.47 16.06 19.95
CA ALA A 458 4.77 16.93 19.04
C ALA A 458 4.01 18.02 19.77
N ALA A 459 4.13 19.26 19.31
CA ALA A 459 3.39 20.39 19.85
C ALA A 459 2.67 21.17 18.75
N GLN A 460 1.44 21.56 19.05
CA GLN A 460 0.65 22.48 18.23
C GLN A 460 0.64 23.87 18.87
N VAL A 461 0.91 24.87 18.05
CA VAL A 461 0.99 26.28 18.45
C VAL A 461 0.02 27.11 17.61
N GLY A 462 -1.12 27.49 18.20
CA GLY A 462 -2.20 28.19 17.52
C GLY A 462 -3.14 27.30 16.68
N GLY A 463 -4.26 27.88 16.21
CA GLY A 463 -5.32 27.20 15.47
C GLY A 463 -6.56 26.85 16.30
N GLU A 464 -7.62 26.33 15.66
CA GLU A 464 -8.81 25.81 16.35
C GLU A 464 -8.45 24.57 17.18
N LYS A 465 -8.99 24.48 18.40
CA LYS A 465 -8.71 23.43 19.41
C LYS A 465 -9.45 22.11 19.13
N ASP A 466 -9.55 21.69 17.88
CA ASP A 466 -10.33 20.50 17.50
C ASP A 466 -9.53 19.18 17.59
N LEU A 467 -8.24 19.23 17.93
CA LEU A 467 -7.38 18.06 18.04
C LEU A 467 -7.44 17.36 19.41
N GLN A 468 -8.62 17.36 20.04
CA GLN A 468 -8.88 16.69 21.33
C GLN A 468 -8.76 15.15 21.28
N GLN A 469 -8.32 14.55 20.17
CA GLN A 469 -8.34 13.10 19.96
C GLN A 469 -6.97 12.40 20.04
N HIS A 470 -5.86 13.14 20.26
CA HIS A 470 -4.54 12.54 20.46
C HIS A 470 -3.98 12.93 21.82
N GLU A 471 -3.92 11.97 22.76
CA GLU A 471 -3.44 12.19 24.15
C GLU A 471 -1.96 12.64 24.23
N ASP A 472 -1.17 12.44 23.16
CA ASP A 472 0.29 12.64 23.16
C ASP A 472 0.78 13.98 22.57
N ILE A 473 -0.11 14.84 22.05
CA ILE A 473 0.26 16.12 21.42
C ILE A 473 0.05 17.28 22.39
N TYR A 474 1.13 18.02 22.69
CA TYR A 474 1.03 19.20 23.53
C TYR A 474 0.38 20.38 22.79
N GLN A 475 -0.66 20.98 23.38
CA GLN A 475 -1.28 22.20 22.88
C GLN A 475 -0.78 23.42 23.67
N SER A 476 -0.02 24.27 23.01
CA SER A 476 0.50 25.52 23.60
C SER A 476 -0.62 26.54 23.82
N GLN A 477 -0.56 27.27 24.94
CA GLN A 477 -1.48 28.37 25.21
C GLN A 477 -1.08 29.66 24.48
N ALA A 478 0.21 29.81 24.19
CA ALA A 478 0.72 30.91 23.37
C ALA A 478 0.67 30.60 21.87
N SER A 479 0.82 31.63 21.03
CA SER A 479 0.87 31.51 19.57
C SER A 479 2.24 31.95 19.03
N GLY A 480 2.62 31.49 17.84
CA GLY A 480 3.90 31.84 17.21
C GLY A 480 5.14 31.34 17.96
N LEU A 481 6.23 32.11 17.95
CA LEU A 481 7.48 31.71 18.61
C LEU A 481 7.37 31.51 20.14
N PRO A 482 6.62 32.31 20.90
CA PRO A 482 6.39 32.06 22.33
C PRO A 482 5.80 30.68 22.61
N GLY A 483 4.86 30.22 21.79
CA GLY A 483 4.28 28.88 21.95
C GLY A 483 5.26 27.76 21.62
N ALA A 484 6.18 27.99 20.68
CA ALA A 484 7.27 27.05 20.44
C ALA A 484 8.22 26.96 21.65
N MET A 485 8.51 28.08 22.31
CA MET A 485 9.33 28.09 23.54
C MET A 485 8.61 27.42 24.71
N GLU A 486 7.29 27.63 24.85
CA GLU A 486 6.44 26.94 25.81
C GLU A 486 6.51 25.41 25.63
N ALA A 487 6.39 24.93 24.38
CA ALA A 487 6.48 23.50 24.05
C ALA A 487 7.86 22.89 24.35
N ILE A 488 8.96 23.58 24.03
CA ILE A 488 10.32 23.13 24.37
C ILE A 488 10.47 22.96 25.89
N THR A 489 9.86 23.87 26.65
CA THR A 489 9.89 23.83 28.12
C THR A 489 9.00 22.73 28.68
N HIS A 490 7.80 22.55 28.11
CA HIS A 490 6.84 21.52 28.53
C HIS A 490 7.43 20.11 28.49
N TYR A 491 8.10 19.76 27.39
CA TYR A 491 8.74 18.45 27.22
C TYR A 491 10.10 18.32 27.91
N ASP A 492 10.55 19.35 28.63
CA ASP A 492 11.90 19.45 29.18
C ASP A 492 12.98 19.05 28.16
N PHE A 493 12.77 19.46 26.90
CA PHE A 493 13.46 18.89 25.73
C PHE A 493 14.96 19.16 25.68
N LEU A 494 15.47 20.03 26.56
CA LEU A 494 16.88 20.42 26.61
C LEU A 494 17.62 19.91 27.85
N SER A 495 16.94 19.23 28.79
CA SER A 495 17.58 18.65 29.96
C SER A 495 18.27 17.32 29.63
N ASN A 496 19.30 16.98 30.41
CA ASN A 496 19.98 15.69 30.31
C ASN A 496 19.11 14.51 30.81
N ASN A 497 17.94 14.79 31.39
CA ASN A 497 17.04 13.81 32.02
C ASN A 497 15.70 13.76 31.28
N ALA A 498 15.71 13.62 29.95
CA ALA A 498 14.46 13.29 29.25
C ALA A 498 14.04 11.87 29.69
N ALA A 499 13.19 11.83 30.71
CA ALA A 499 12.61 10.62 31.26
C ALA A 499 11.46 10.16 30.34
N ILE A 500 11.60 8.90 29.93
CA ILE A 500 10.59 7.86 29.65
C ILE A 500 9.26 8.32 29.04
#